data_AF-A0A2V4CYR8-F1
#
_entry.id   AF-A0A2V4CYR8-F1
#
_cell.length_a   1.000
_cell.length_b   1.000
_cell.length_c   1.000
_cell.angle_alpha   90.00
_cell.angle_beta   90.00
_cell.angle_gamma   90.00
#
_symmetry.space_group_name_H-M   'P 1'
#
loop_
_entity.id
_entity.type
_entity.pdbx_description
1 polymer ?
#
loop_
_entity_poly.entity_id
_entity_poly.type
_entity_poly.pdbx_seq_one_letter_code
_entity_poly.pdbx_strand_id
1 'polypeptide(L)'
;MDGVDEYATNYLRMYKRTAGDTMWALLIEDADTDFESIDPSNDVDLCRGDITDQWDIYYAASPNSPPSLNVGEWEYGWWHLDIDGDHTAEGTDPTKWDTDGDWLHDGWEVTEDEVDGVRGDSSPIHYDSRATTT
;
A
#
# COMPACT_ATOMS: atom_id res chain seq x y z
N MET A 1 -24.80 -6.16 14.62
CA MET A 1 -24.02 -6.43 13.42
C MET A 1 -23.57 -5.07 12.96
N ASP A 2 -22.38 -4.69 13.44
CA ASP A 2 -21.88 -3.33 13.35
C ASP A 2 -21.70 -2.96 11.89
N GLY A 3 -22.40 -1.91 11.46
CA GLY A 3 -22.28 -1.29 10.15
C GLY A 3 -21.02 -0.45 10.07
N VAL A 4 -19.87 -1.08 10.32
CA VAL A 4 -18.58 -0.49 9.95
C VAL A 4 -18.48 -0.62 8.44
N ASP A 5 -18.43 0.51 7.77
CA ASP A 5 -18.16 0.54 6.34
C ASP A 5 -16.68 0.21 6.16
N GLU A 6 -16.39 -1.05 5.85
CA GLU A 6 -15.04 -1.55 5.57
C GLU A 6 -14.42 -0.71 4.44
N TYR A 7 -15.20 -0.29 3.44
CA TYR A 7 -14.71 0.62 2.40
C TYR A 7 -14.29 2.00 2.94
N ALA A 8 -14.91 2.47 4.03
CA ALA A 8 -14.57 3.73 4.67
C ALA A 8 -13.38 3.63 5.63
N THR A 9 -13.25 2.49 6.33
CA THR A 9 -12.44 2.31 7.54
C THR A 9 -11.31 1.30 7.40
N ASN A 10 -11.32 0.47 6.35
CA ASN A 10 -10.26 -0.48 6.10
C ASN A 10 -8.96 0.27 5.74
N TYR A 11 -7.99 0.15 6.63
CA TYR A 11 -6.68 0.79 6.50
C TYR A 11 -5.77 0.04 5.51
N LEU A 12 -6.08 -1.23 5.17
CA LEU A 12 -5.37 -2.06 4.20
C LEU A 12 -5.85 -1.86 2.75
N ARG A 13 -6.73 -0.90 2.48
CA ARG A 13 -7.22 -0.64 1.12
C ARG A 13 -6.10 -0.32 0.13
N MET A 14 -6.29 -0.75 -1.12
CA MET A 14 -5.30 -0.63 -2.17
C MET A 14 -5.28 0.77 -2.81
N TYR A 15 -6.41 1.29 -3.27
CA TYR A 15 -6.46 2.56 -4.03
C TYR A 15 -6.66 3.83 -3.20
N LYS A 16 -6.20 4.94 -3.79
CA LYS A 16 -6.37 6.31 -3.29
C LYS A 16 -7.74 6.88 -3.67
N ARG A 17 -8.55 7.30 -2.70
CA ARG A 17 -9.95 7.76 -2.94
C ARG A 17 -10.05 9.22 -3.33
N THR A 18 -9.25 10.08 -2.69
CA THR A 18 -9.33 11.54 -2.89
C THR A 18 -7.94 12.16 -2.94
N ALA A 19 -7.84 13.41 -3.39
CA ALA A 19 -6.55 14.10 -3.45
C ALA A 19 -5.85 14.25 -2.08
N GLY A 20 -6.63 14.40 -1.00
CA GLY A 20 -6.11 14.52 0.37
C GLY A 20 -5.98 13.19 1.10
N ASP A 21 -6.20 12.08 0.39
CA ASP A 21 -6.11 10.75 0.94
C ASP A 21 -4.65 10.27 0.98
N THR A 22 -4.18 9.91 2.16
CA THR A 22 -2.82 9.42 2.39
C THR A 22 -2.73 7.91 2.57
N MET A 23 -3.87 7.20 2.65
CA MET A 23 -3.86 5.75 2.87
C MET A 23 -4.21 5.04 1.57
N TRP A 24 -3.22 4.35 1.01
CA TRP A 24 -3.30 3.55 -0.21
C TRP A 24 -2.07 2.63 -0.25
N ALA A 25 -2.05 1.66 -1.15
CA ALA A 25 -0.97 0.70 -1.30
C ALA A 25 0.22 1.27 -2.08
N LEU A 26 1.38 1.31 -1.43
CA LEU A 26 2.66 1.62 -2.05
C LEU A 26 3.63 0.48 -1.74
N LEU A 27 4.15 -0.16 -2.78
CA LEU A 27 5.20 -1.16 -2.70
C LEU A 27 6.32 -0.78 -3.66
N ILE A 28 7.52 -0.63 -3.13
CA ILE A 28 8.72 -0.27 -3.87
C ILE A 28 9.77 -1.34 -3.60
N GLU A 29 10.39 -1.85 -4.66
CA GLU A 29 11.65 -2.58 -4.55
C GLU A 29 12.77 -1.55 -4.42
N ASP A 30 13.21 -1.34 -3.19
CA ASP A 30 14.36 -0.51 -2.85
C ASP A 30 15.65 -1.27 -3.14
N ALA A 31 16.47 -0.72 -4.03
CA ALA A 31 17.74 -1.32 -4.43
C ALA A 31 18.94 -0.68 -3.69
N ASP A 32 18.68 0.02 -2.60
CA ASP A 32 19.70 0.55 -1.71
C ASP A 32 20.48 -0.57 -1.01
N THR A 33 21.76 -0.27 -0.72
CA THR A 33 22.67 -1.27 -0.13
C THR A 33 22.44 -1.43 1.37
N ASP A 34 21.93 -0.38 2.01
CA ASP A 34 21.62 -0.30 3.42
C ASP A 34 20.53 0.76 3.64
N PHE A 35 19.90 0.73 4.81
CA PHE A 35 18.83 1.64 5.20
C PHE A 35 19.32 3.09 5.47
N GLU A 36 20.62 3.35 5.44
CA GLU A 36 21.19 4.69 5.71
C GLU A 36 21.41 5.49 4.42
N SER A 37 21.67 4.80 3.31
CA SER A 37 21.88 5.38 1.99
C SER A 37 20.58 5.37 1.19
N ILE A 38 20.16 6.55 0.74
CA ILE A 38 18.91 6.77 0.02
C ILE A 38 19.20 7.10 -1.45
N ASP A 39 18.93 6.17 -2.39
CA ASP A 39 19.05 6.39 -3.84
C ASP A 39 17.75 6.10 -4.59
N PRO A 40 16.83 7.07 -4.69
CA PRO A 40 15.56 6.87 -5.39
C PRO A 40 15.67 6.70 -6.91
N SER A 41 16.89 6.75 -7.47
CA SER A 41 17.09 6.59 -8.91
C SER A 41 17.09 5.14 -9.38
N ASN A 42 17.21 4.18 -8.45
CA ASN A 42 17.22 2.75 -8.73
C ASN A 42 15.95 2.02 -8.24
N ASP A 43 15.10 2.70 -7.47
CA ASP A 43 13.81 2.22 -6.96
C ASP A 43 12.87 1.76 -8.10
N VAL A 44 12.17 0.65 -7.86
CA VAL A 44 11.15 0.13 -8.78
C VAL A 44 9.79 0.07 -8.08
N ASP A 45 8.84 0.84 -8.59
CA ASP A 45 7.44 0.73 -8.17
C ASP A 45 6.90 -0.67 -8.55
N LEU A 46 6.53 -1.46 -7.53
CA LEU A 46 5.89 -2.77 -7.70
C LEU A 46 4.38 -2.71 -7.53
N CYS A 47 3.86 -1.87 -6.62
CA CYS A 47 2.43 -1.64 -6.46
C CYS A 47 2.15 -0.19 -6.09
N ARG A 48 1.14 0.41 -6.73
CA ARG A 48 0.73 1.79 -6.49
C ARG A 48 -0.78 1.99 -6.64
N GLY A 49 -1.41 2.30 -5.52
CA GLY A 49 -2.83 2.64 -5.44
C GLY A 49 -3.22 4.04 -5.90
N ASP A 50 -2.26 4.91 -6.17
CA ASP A 50 -2.51 6.26 -6.68
C ASP A 50 -2.52 6.37 -8.21
N ILE A 51 -2.20 5.27 -8.90
CA ILE A 51 -2.22 5.14 -10.35
C ILE A 51 -2.97 3.87 -10.77
N THR A 52 -3.46 3.86 -12.00
CA THR A 52 -4.20 2.72 -12.56
C THR A 52 -3.26 1.78 -13.29
N ASP A 53 -3.44 0.47 -13.12
CA ASP A 53 -2.75 -0.53 -13.91
C ASP A 53 -3.05 -0.34 -15.40
N GLN A 54 -2.06 -0.55 -16.26
CA GLN A 54 -2.25 -0.42 -17.70
C GLN A 54 -3.04 -1.58 -18.30
N TRP A 55 -3.07 -2.72 -17.61
CA TRP A 55 -3.86 -3.87 -18.00
C TRP A 55 -5.35 -3.56 -17.85
N ASP A 56 -6.07 -3.64 -18.98
CA ASP A 56 -7.51 -3.37 -19.06
C ASP A 56 -7.96 -1.98 -18.51
N ILE A 57 -7.08 -0.98 -18.59
CA ILE A 57 -7.43 0.40 -18.22
C ILE A 57 -8.61 0.93 -19.06
N TYR A 58 -9.64 1.45 -18.38
CA TYR A 58 -10.80 2.02 -19.03
C TYR A 58 -10.52 3.45 -19.53
N TYR A 59 -9.92 4.29 -18.68
CA TYR A 59 -9.55 5.66 -19.00
C TYR A 59 -8.07 5.75 -19.41
N ALA A 60 -7.72 5.20 -20.57
CA ALA A 60 -6.34 5.19 -21.07
C ALA A 60 -5.68 6.60 -21.23
N ALA A 61 -6.47 7.68 -21.22
CA ALA A 61 -5.98 9.06 -21.22
C ALA A 61 -5.54 9.56 -19.82
N SER A 62 -5.77 8.78 -18.77
CA SER A 62 -5.44 9.10 -17.38
C SER A 62 -4.81 7.89 -16.67
N PRO A 63 -3.67 7.36 -17.17
CA PRO A 63 -3.01 6.22 -16.55
C PRO A 63 -2.41 6.55 -15.17
N ASN A 64 -2.13 7.83 -14.91
CA ASN A 64 -1.51 8.30 -13.68
C ASN A 64 -2.55 8.86 -12.69
N SER A 65 -3.76 8.33 -12.69
CA SER A 65 -4.80 8.64 -11.70
C SER A 65 -5.21 7.38 -10.94
N PRO A 66 -5.79 7.49 -9.74
CA PRO A 66 -6.26 6.32 -9.02
C PRO A 66 -7.35 5.57 -9.81
N PRO A 67 -7.46 4.23 -9.64
CA PRO A 67 -8.40 3.42 -10.40
C PRO A 67 -9.85 3.75 -10.06
N SER A 68 -10.69 3.71 -11.08
CA SER A 68 -12.14 3.79 -10.95
C SER A 68 -12.74 2.39 -10.84
N LEU A 69 -12.93 1.90 -9.61
CA LEU A 69 -13.46 0.55 -9.34
C LEU A 69 -14.81 0.26 -10.03
N ASN A 70 -15.66 1.29 -10.17
CA ASN A 70 -16.97 1.15 -10.83
C ASN A 70 -16.90 0.76 -12.32
N VAL A 71 -15.73 0.93 -12.96
CA VAL A 71 -15.50 0.53 -14.35
C VAL A 71 -14.53 -0.66 -14.48
N GLY A 72 -14.15 -1.27 -13.36
CA GLY A 72 -13.26 -2.44 -13.32
C GLY A 72 -11.79 -2.11 -13.54
N GLU A 73 -11.35 -0.89 -13.23
CA GLU A 73 -9.94 -0.54 -13.20
C GLU A 73 -9.27 -1.06 -11.93
N TRP A 74 -7.97 -1.33 -12.03
CA TRP A 74 -7.15 -1.92 -10.97
C TRP A 74 -6.01 -1.00 -10.57
N GLU A 75 -5.56 -1.10 -9.33
CA GLU A 75 -4.34 -0.49 -8.84
C GLU A 75 -3.14 -1.05 -9.59
N TYR A 76 -2.17 -0.21 -9.90
CA TYR A 76 -0.94 -0.70 -10.53
C TYR A 76 -0.29 -1.77 -9.65
N GLY A 77 -0.02 -2.94 -10.22
CA GLY A 77 0.64 -4.03 -9.50
C GLY A 77 -0.17 -4.64 -8.35
N TRP A 78 -1.50 -4.53 -8.38
CA TRP A 78 -2.41 -5.01 -7.32
C TRP A 78 -2.11 -6.44 -6.85
N TRP A 79 -1.75 -7.35 -7.77
CA TRP A 79 -1.49 -8.77 -7.51
C TRP A 79 -0.34 -9.03 -6.52
N HIS A 80 0.46 -8.02 -6.19
CA HIS A 80 1.52 -8.14 -5.19
C HIS A 80 0.98 -8.21 -3.76
N LEU A 81 -0.17 -7.58 -3.51
CA LEU A 81 -0.75 -7.47 -2.17
C LEU A 81 -2.19 -7.98 -2.11
N ASP A 82 -2.94 -7.92 -3.22
CA ASP A 82 -4.33 -8.34 -3.30
C ASP A 82 -4.42 -9.66 -4.11
N ILE A 83 -4.74 -10.76 -3.41
CA ILE A 83 -4.76 -12.12 -3.99
C ILE A 83 -6.17 -12.49 -4.48
N ASP A 84 -7.21 -11.97 -3.83
CA ASP A 84 -8.60 -12.35 -4.10
C ASP A 84 -9.37 -11.35 -4.98
N GLY A 85 -8.76 -10.20 -5.24
CA GLY A 85 -9.23 -9.16 -6.15
C GLY A 85 -10.30 -8.26 -5.55
N ASP A 86 -10.33 -8.10 -4.23
CA ASP A 86 -11.31 -7.28 -3.52
C ASP A 86 -10.90 -5.81 -3.33
N HIS A 87 -9.73 -5.41 -3.85
CA HIS A 87 -9.08 -4.10 -3.68
C HIS A 87 -8.62 -3.80 -2.24
N THR A 88 -8.36 -4.85 -1.47
CA THR A 88 -7.75 -4.82 -0.15
C THR A 88 -6.41 -5.57 -0.19
N ALA A 89 -5.39 -5.00 0.43
CA ALA A 89 -4.14 -5.70 0.65
C ALA A 89 -4.36 -6.84 1.65
N GLU A 90 -4.01 -8.05 1.24
CA GLU A 90 -3.90 -9.23 2.09
C GLU A 90 -2.66 -9.03 2.98
N GLY A 91 -2.90 -8.44 4.15
CA GLY A 91 -1.92 -7.88 5.09
C GLY A 91 -0.60 -8.64 5.28
N THR A 92 -0.48 -9.29 6.44
CA THR A 92 0.79 -9.87 6.91
C THR A 92 0.96 -11.29 6.42
N ASP A 93 2.21 -11.71 6.15
CA ASP A 93 2.52 -13.11 5.90
C ASP A 93 2.44 -13.86 7.25
N PRO A 94 1.44 -14.75 7.45
CA PRO A 94 1.26 -15.44 8.73
C PRO A 94 2.39 -16.43 9.06
N THR A 95 3.33 -16.66 8.13
CA THR A 95 4.53 -17.47 8.33
C THR A 95 5.77 -16.66 8.66
N LYS A 96 5.69 -15.33 8.57
CA LYS A 96 6.73 -14.40 9.01
C LYS A 96 6.32 -13.75 10.32
N TRP A 97 7.33 -13.33 11.08
CA TRP A 97 7.12 -12.56 12.31
C TRP A 97 7.19 -11.03 12.05
N ASP A 98 7.70 -10.67 10.87
CA ASP A 98 8.05 -9.36 10.34
C ASP A 98 7.95 -9.53 8.81
N THR A 99 6.90 -8.97 8.21
CA THR A 99 6.50 -9.25 6.82
C THR A 99 7.33 -8.48 5.80
N ASP A 100 7.68 -7.24 6.12
CA ASP A 100 8.43 -6.30 5.27
C ASP A 100 9.92 -6.17 5.61
N GLY A 101 10.35 -6.71 6.75
CA GLY A 101 11.76 -6.83 7.12
C GLY A 101 12.34 -5.60 7.80
N ASP A 102 11.52 -4.73 8.37
CA ASP A 102 11.94 -3.51 9.05
C ASP A 102 12.33 -3.74 10.54
N TRP A 103 12.27 -4.99 10.99
CA TRP A 103 12.57 -5.49 12.34
C TRP A 103 11.52 -5.14 13.40
N LEU A 104 10.35 -4.67 13.00
CA LEU A 104 9.15 -4.60 13.82
C LEU A 104 8.31 -5.87 13.65
N HIS A 105 7.41 -6.09 14.59
CA HIS A 105 6.59 -7.29 14.60
C HIS A 105 5.20 -6.94 14.10
N ASP A 106 4.78 -7.61 13.03
CA ASP A 106 3.49 -7.45 12.35
C ASP A 106 2.29 -7.24 13.29
N GLY A 107 2.19 -8.03 14.36
CA GLY A 107 1.07 -7.94 15.30
C GLY A 107 1.09 -6.71 16.22
N TRP A 108 2.26 -6.12 16.47
CA TRP A 108 2.35 -4.84 17.18
C TRP A 108 1.94 -3.70 16.25
N GLU A 109 2.42 -3.74 15.02
CA GLU A 109 2.16 -2.78 13.96
C GLU A 109 0.67 -2.70 13.60
N VAL A 110 0.01 -3.84 13.36
CA VAL A 110 -1.46 -3.90 13.19
C VAL A 110 -2.18 -3.23 14.37
N THR A 111 -1.72 -3.47 15.59
CA THR A 111 -2.39 -2.95 16.79
C THR A 111 -2.23 -1.42 16.93
N GLU A 112 -1.05 -0.87 16.63
CA GLU A 112 -0.81 0.58 16.68
C GLU A 112 -1.56 1.31 15.54
N ASP A 113 -1.51 0.78 14.32
CA ASP A 113 -2.19 1.36 13.16
C ASP A 113 -3.73 1.29 13.29
N GLU A 114 -4.27 0.25 13.94
CA GLU A 114 -5.71 0.19 14.26
C GLU A 114 -6.14 1.25 15.30
N VAL A 115 -5.20 1.79 16.09
CA VAL A 115 -5.48 2.77 17.14
C VAL A 115 -5.52 4.20 16.58
N ASP A 116 -4.65 4.55 15.64
CA ASP A 116 -4.62 5.88 15.02
C ASP A 116 -5.27 5.94 13.62
N GLY A 117 -5.49 4.78 13.00
CA GLY A 117 -6.08 4.62 11.68
C GLY A 117 -5.17 5.11 10.54
N VAL A 118 -3.88 5.33 10.80
CA VAL A 118 -2.90 5.82 9.85
C VAL A 118 -1.99 4.66 9.45
N ARG A 119 -1.78 4.46 8.16
CA ARG A 119 -0.68 3.61 7.68
C ARG A 119 0.62 4.36 7.96
N GLY A 120 1.23 4.05 9.10
CA GLY A 120 2.42 4.73 9.61
C GLY A 120 3.71 4.15 9.05
N ASP A 121 4.82 4.68 9.58
CA ASP A 121 6.16 4.17 9.31
C ASP A 121 6.37 2.73 9.81
N SER A 122 5.47 2.26 10.68
CA SER A 122 5.47 0.97 11.36
C SER A 122 4.28 0.13 10.92
N SER A 123 3.93 0.17 9.64
CA SER A 123 2.86 -0.64 9.10
C SER A 123 3.40 -2.00 8.65
N PRO A 124 2.68 -3.11 8.85
CA PRO A 124 3.18 -4.47 8.57
C PRO A 124 3.46 -4.82 7.10
N ILE A 125 3.17 -3.88 6.21
CA ILE A 125 3.52 -3.94 4.79
C ILE A 125 4.11 -2.57 4.48
N HIS A 126 5.39 -2.40 4.75
CA HIS A 126 6.08 -1.16 4.49
C HIS A 126 7.57 -1.40 4.27
N TYR A 127 8.02 -1.24 3.03
CA TYR A 127 9.45 -1.39 2.72
C TYR A 127 10.24 -0.08 2.86
N ASP A 128 9.60 1.06 3.15
CA ASP A 128 10.29 2.35 3.20
C ASP A 128 9.47 3.48 3.85
N SER A 129 9.88 3.90 5.05
CA SER A 129 9.25 4.99 5.80
C SER A 129 9.91 6.36 5.67
N ARG A 130 11.12 6.41 5.11
CA ARG A 130 12.12 7.50 5.18
C ARG A 130 11.66 8.79 5.87
N ALA A 131 11.46 8.72 7.19
CA ALA A 131 11.40 9.88 8.08
C ALA A 131 12.82 10.16 8.61
N THR A 132 13.68 10.78 7.79
CA THR A 132 14.83 11.53 8.31
C THR A 132 14.63 13.02 8.04
N THR A 133 14.25 13.73 9.11
CA THR A 133 14.23 15.18 9.25
C THR A 133 15.34 15.88 8.46
N THR A 134 14.97 16.80 7.57
CA THR A 134 15.78 18.01 7.31
C THR A 134 15.50 19.08 8.35
#